data_AF-A0A529P004-F1
#
_entry.id   AF-A0A529P004-F1
#
_cell.length_a   1.000
_cell.length_b   1.000
_cell.length_c   1.000
_cell.angle_alpha   90.00
_cell.angle_beta   90.00
_cell.angle_gamma   90.00
#
_symmetry.space_group_name_H-M   'P 1'
#
loop_
_entity.id
_entity.type
_entity.pdbx_description
1 polymer ?
#
loop_
_entity_poly.entity_id
_entity_poly.type
_entity_poly.pdbx_seq_one_letter_code
_entity_poly.pdbx_strand_id
1 'polypeptide(L)'
;MVTETAQLDADAKARRGFFLALGAYFLWGLLPFYMKAVAHLPLIEVICHRIVWSVPIAACVLVWAGRTADFKAAIRSPKSIAMAALTATLISVNWGIYVWAIAVDRTVETALGYYINPLVVVVVGALLLGERLDRLQIAAVALAAIAVTVLTIEAGKLPWV
;
A
#
# COMPACT_ATOMS: atom_id res chain seq x y z
N MET A 1 28.13 -9.05 27.12
CA MET A 1 28.80 -8.18 26.13
C MET A 1 28.33 -8.45 24.70
N VAL A 2 28.58 -9.62 24.08
CA VAL A 2 28.18 -9.90 22.67
C VAL A 2 26.65 -9.90 22.45
N THR A 3 25.88 -10.44 23.40
CA THR A 3 24.41 -10.47 23.34
C THR A 3 23.80 -9.08 23.50
N GLU A 4 24.46 -8.22 24.27
CA GLU A 4 24.02 -6.85 24.57
C GLU A 4 24.25 -5.93 23.37
N THR A 5 25.40 -6.05 22.70
CA THR A 5 25.67 -5.32 21.45
C THR A 5 24.73 -5.73 20.31
N ALA A 6 24.42 -7.03 20.20
CA ALA A 6 23.47 -7.52 19.19
C ALA A 6 22.04 -7.00 19.41
N GLN A 7 21.64 -6.85 20.68
CA GLN A 7 20.32 -6.34 21.04
C GLN A 7 20.20 -4.83 20.81
N LEU A 8 21.24 -4.06 21.13
CA LEU A 8 21.31 -2.62 20.84
C LEU A 8 21.24 -2.34 19.32
N ASP A 9 21.89 -3.15 18.50
CA ASP A 9 21.84 -3.06 17.04
C ASP A 9 20.45 -3.39 16.48
N ALA A 10 19.76 -4.38 17.07
CA ALA A 10 18.40 -4.73 16.71
C ALA A 10 17.42 -3.59 17.04
N ASP A 11 17.54 -2.99 18.22
CA ASP A 11 16.71 -1.87 18.66
C ASP A 11 16.94 -0.60 17.82
N ALA A 12 18.18 -0.35 17.39
CA ALA A 12 18.52 0.74 16.50
C ALA A 12 17.93 0.54 15.10
N LYS A 13 18.01 -0.68 14.55
CA LYS A 13 17.37 -1.05 13.27
C LYS A 13 15.85 -0.93 13.34
N ALA A 14 15.24 -1.39 14.43
CA ALA A 14 13.80 -1.29 14.66
C ALA A 14 13.34 0.17 14.73
N ARG A 15 14.04 1.03 15.48
CA ARG A 15 13.76 2.48 15.52
C ARG A 15 13.88 3.13 14.15
N ARG A 16 14.94 2.81 13.40
CA ARG A 16 15.11 3.34 12.04
C ARG A 16 13.99 2.88 11.11
N GLY A 17 13.62 1.60 11.17
CA GLY A 17 12.50 1.04 10.42
C GLY A 17 11.17 1.72 10.76
N PHE A 18 10.93 2.00 12.04
CA PHE A 18 9.75 2.74 12.49
C PHE A 18 9.68 4.14 11.87
N PHE A 19 10.75 4.93 11.94
CA PHE A 19 10.74 6.28 11.36
C PHE A 19 10.62 6.27 9.83
N LEU A 20 11.22 5.29 9.15
CA LEU A 20 11.06 5.12 7.70
C LEU A 20 9.60 4.78 7.35
N ALA A 21 8.97 3.87 8.08
CA ALA A 21 7.57 3.52 7.89
C ALA A 21 6.65 4.72 8.20
N LEU A 22 6.89 5.42 9.30
CA LEU A 22 6.13 6.61 9.67
C LEU A 22 6.23 7.68 8.58
N GLY A 23 7.42 7.97 8.06
CA GLY A 23 7.60 8.91 6.96
C GLY A 23 6.89 8.47 5.68
N ALA A 24 6.98 7.18 5.33
CA ALA A 24 6.30 6.62 4.16
C ALA A 24 4.78 6.73 4.29
N TYR A 25 4.19 6.34 5.43
CA TYR A 25 2.76 6.44 5.69
C TYR A 25 2.29 7.89 5.79
N PHE A 26 3.11 8.79 6.35
CA PHE A 26 2.81 10.21 6.39
C PHE A 26 2.73 10.80 4.98
N LEU A 27 3.73 10.55 4.13
CA LEU A 27 3.70 10.97 2.71
C LEU A 27 2.50 10.37 1.98
N TRP A 28 2.17 9.11 2.25
CA TRP A 28 1.00 8.46 1.67
C TRP A 28 -0.31 9.11 2.14
N GLY A 29 -0.40 9.51 3.41
CA GLY A 29 -1.54 10.23 3.97
C GLY A 29 -1.75 11.64 3.38
N LEU A 30 -0.72 12.23 2.76
CA LEU A 30 -0.84 13.49 2.02
C LEU A 30 -1.44 13.30 0.61
N LEU A 31 -1.50 12.07 0.10
CA LEU A 31 -1.96 11.77 -1.26
C LEU A 31 -3.39 12.30 -1.56
N PRO A 32 -4.39 12.20 -0.66
CA PRO A 32 -5.72 12.74 -0.92
C PRO A 32 -5.73 14.26 -1.13
N PHE A 33 -4.87 15.00 -0.44
CA PHE A 33 -4.73 16.46 -0.62
C PHE A 33 -4.17 16.79 -2.00
N TYR A 34 -3.14 16.05 -2.43
CA TYR A 34 -2.61 16.15 -3.79
C TYR A 34 -3.69 15.85 -4.82
N MET A 35 -4.43 14.75 -4.67
CA MET A 35 -5.51 14.37 -5.58
C MET A 35 -6.60 15.44 -5.68
N LYS A 36 -6.94 16.10 -4.57
CA LYS A 36 -7.86 17.24 -4.59
C LYS A 36 -7.28 18.46 -5.33
N ALA A 37 -5.99 18.74 -5.16
CA ALA A 37 -5.33 19.86 -5.83
C ALA A 37 -5.28 19.67 -7.37
N VAL A 38 -5.11 18.43 -7.83
CA VAL A 38 -5.07 18.08 -9.26
C VAL A 38 -6.40 17.57 -9.82
N ALA A 39 -7.51 17.70 -9.08
CA ALA A 39 -8.82 17.15 -9.47
C ALA A 39 -9.40 17.75 -10.76
N HIS A 40 -8.86 18.88 -11.24
CA HIS A 40 -9.22 19.50 -12.51
C HIS A 40 -8.56 18.82 -13.73
N LEU A 41 -7.57 17.94 -13.51
CA LEU A 41 -6.91 17.18 -14.56
C LEU A 41 -7.57 15.81 -14.74
N PRO A 42 -7.56 15.24 -15.96
CA PRO A 42 -8.00 13.87 -16.18
C PRO A 42 -7.22 12.88 -15.30
N LEU A 43 -7.93 12.00 -14.59
CA LEU A 43 -7.34 11.04 -13.66
C LEU A 43 -6.26 10.15 -14.31
N ILE A 44 -6.46 9.80 -15.58
CA ILE A 44 -5.49 9.03 -16.37
C ILE A 44 -4.17 9.77 -16.56
N GLU A 45 -4.20 11.09 -16.81
CA GLU A 45 -2.99 11.90 -16.98
C GLU A 45 -2.20 11.98 -15.68
N VAL A 46 -2.89 12.17 -14.55
CA VAL A 46 -2.29 12.18 -13.21
C VAL A 46 -1.53 10.87 -12.95
N ILE A 47 -2.08 9.74 -13.38
CA ILE A 47 -1.46 8.41 -13.19
C ILE A 47 -0.28 8.21 -14.12
N CYS A 48 -0.43 8.56 -15.40
CA CYS A 48 0.68 8.53 -16.36
C CYS A 48 1.88 9.33 -15.84
N HIS A 49 1.63 10.55 -15.32
CA HIS A 49 2.69 11.35 -14.71
C HIS A 49 3.31 10.67 -13.48
N ARG A 50 2.52 10.05 -12.60
CA ARG A 50 3.06 9.30 -11.44
C ARG A 50 3.98 8.16 -11.87
N ILE A 51 3.63 7.43 -12.92
CA ILE A 51 4.45 6.33 -13.45
C ILE A 51 5.73 6.88 -14.09
N VAL A 52 5.60 7.88 -14.97
CA VAL A 52 6.74 8.47 -15.69
C VAL A 52 7.75 9.06 -14.71
N TRP A 53 7.30 9.77 -13.67
CA TRP A 53 8.18 10.36 -12.66
C TRP A 53 8.76 9.34 -11.68
N SER A 54 8.15 8.16 -11.52
CA SER A 54 8.73 7.11 -10.67
C SER A 54 10.08 6.61 -11.18
N VAL A 55 10.28 6.57 -12.50
CA VAL A 55 11.50 6.06 -13.14
C VAL A 55 12.74 6.92 -12.81
N PRO A 56 12.77 8.23 -13.10
CA PRO A 56 13.94 9.07 -12.77
C PRO A 56 14.15 9.17 -11.26
N ILE A 57 13.11 9.25 -10.44
CA ILE A 57 13.24 9.29 -8.99
C ILE A 57 13.86 8.00 -8.45
N ALA A 58 13.33 6.84 -8.88
CA ALA A 58 13.88 5.54 -8.47
C ALA A 58 15.33 5.38 -8.96
N ALA A 59 15.65 5.81 -10.18
CA ALA A 59 17.02 5.79 -10.70
C ALA A 59 17.96 6.68 -9.87
N CYS A 60 17.55 7.90 -9.53
CA CYS A 60 18.33 8.79 -8.65
C CYS A 60 18.57 8.17 -7.27
N VAL A 61 17.52 7.61 -6.64
CA VAL A 61 17.65 6.93 -5.33
C VAL A 61 18.60 5.73 -5.43
N LEU A 62 18.52 4.97 -6.51
CA LEU A 62 19.34 3.79 -6.72
C LEU A 62 20.83 4.12 -6.93
N VAL A 63 21.11 5.19 -7.68
CA VAL A 63 22.46 5.75 -7.83
C VAL A 63 22.98 6.29 -6.51
N TRP A 64 22.17 7.07 -5.79
CA TRP A 64 22.53 7.63 -4.49
C TRP A 64 22.82 6.54 -3.44
N ALA A 65 22.07 5.44 -3.47
CA ALA A 65 22.28 4.28 -2.61
C ALA A 65 23.48 3.41 -3.04
N GLY A 66 24.14 3.70 -4.17
CA GLY A 66 25.25 2.92 -4.70
C GLY A 66 24.87 1.52 -5.20
N ARG A 67 23.57 1.24 -5.42
CA ARG A 67 23.05 -0.10 -5.74
C ARG A 67 22.91 -0.39 -7.23
N THR A 68 23.70 0.28 -8.06
CA THR A 68 23.67 0.16 -9.52
C THR A 68 24.11 -1.23 -9.99
N ALA A 69 25.00 -1.90 -9.26
CA ALA A 69 25.43 -3.27 -9.54
C ALA A 69 24.30 -4.29 -9.31
N ASP A 70 23.60 -4.20 -8.17
CA ASP A 70 22.44 -5.04 -7.84
C ASP A 70 21.36 -4.91 -8.91
N PHE A 71 21.09 -3.68 -9.35
CA PHE A 71 20.12 -3.43 -10.42
C PHE A 71 20.52 -4.10 -11.73
N LYS A 72 21.80 -3.95 -12.15
CA LYS A 72 22.32 -4.62 -13.36
C LYS A 72 22.24 -6.14 -13.26
N ALA A 73 22.42 -6.71 -12.08
CA ALA A 73 22.24 -8.15 -11.86
C ALA A 73 20.75 -8.54 -11.97
N ALA A 74 19.86 -7.75 -11.36
CA ALA A 74 18.42 -8.01 -11.37
C ALA A 74 17.83 -7.97 -12.80
N ILE A 75 18.21 -7.00 -13.63
CA ILE A 75 17.73 -6.92 -15.04
C ILE A 75 18.33 -8.00 -15.95
N ARG A 76 19.37 -8.71 -15.51
CA ARG A 76 19.93 -9.85 -16.26
C ARG A 76 19.32 -11.18 -15.84
N SER A 77 18.57 -11.20 -14.75
CA SER A 77 17.87 -12.38 -14.24
C SER A 77 16.46 -12.45 -14.85
N PRO A 78 16.17 -13.44 -15.72
CA PRO A 78 14.85 -13.59 -16.31
C PRO A 78 13.78 -13.80 -15.23
N LYS A 79 14.11 -14.51 -14.15
CA LYS A 79 13.22 -14.71 -13.00
C LYS A 79 12.87 -13.40 -12.31
N SER A 80 13.87 -12.52 -12.09
CA SER A 80 13.67 -11.23 -11.45
C SER A 80 12.80 -10.31 -12.31
N ILE A 81 13.03 -10.29 -13.63
CA ILE A 81 12.19 -9.56 -14.58
C ILE A 81 10.76 -10.12 -14.60
N ALA A 82 10.60 -11.44 -14.68
CA ALA A 82 9.28 -12.07 -14.70
C ALA A 82 8.48 -11.76 -13.44
N MET A 83 9.12 -11.84 -12.26
CA MET A 83 8.49 -11.45 -11.00
C MET A 83 8.14 -9.96 -10.96
N ALA A 84 9.05 -9.09 -11.41
CA ALA A 84 8.80 -7.66 -11.47
C ALA A 84 7.63 -7.33 -12.43
N ALA A 85 7.56 -7.99 -13.59
CA ALA A 85 6.48 -7.82 -14.55
C ALA A 85 5.15 -8.30 -13.97
N LEU A 86 5.13 -9.44 -13.29
CA LEU A 86 3.94 -9.95 -12.60
C LEU A 86 3.47 -8.97 -11.51
N THR A 87 4.37 -8.54 -10.62
CA THR A 87 4.05 -7.57 -9.56
C THR A 87 3.57 -6.24 -10.14
N ALA A 88 4.24 -5.71 -11.18
CA ALA A 88 3.83 -4.49 -11.85
C ALA A 88 2.44 -4.64 -12.49
N THR A 89 2.14 -5.79 -13.09
CA THR A 89 0.84 -6.08 -13.69
C THR A 89 -0.24 -6.12 -12.62
N LEU A 90 -0.04 -6.86 -11.53
CA LEU A 90 -1.00 -6.95 -10.42
C LEU A 90 -1.29 -5.58 -9.80
N ILE A 91 -0.24 -4.77 -9.57
CA ILE A 91 -0.40 -3.40 -9.06
C ILE A 91 -1.12 -2.51 -10.07
N SER A 92 -0.81 -2.63 -11.36
CA SER A 92 -1.44 -1.83 -12.42
C SER A 92 -2.91 -2.19 -12.59
N VAL A 93 -3.27 -3.48 -12.51
CA VAL A 93 -4.66 -3.93 -12.51
C VAL A 93 -5.39 -3.41 -11.28
N ASN A 94 -4.79 -3.53 -10.09
CA ASN A 94 -5.38 -3.02 -8.85
C ASN A 94 -5.67 -1.51 -8.91
N TRP A 95 -4.71 -0.70 -9.35
CA TRP A 95 -4.92 0.74 -9.55
C TRP A 95 -5.86 1.04 -10.72
N GLY A 96 -5.81 0.26 -11.80
CA GLY A 96 -6.69 0.42 -12.96
C GLY A 96 -8.16 0.22 -12.59
N ILE A 97 -8.47 -0.79 -11.78
CA ILE A 97 -9.81 -1.04 -11.25
C ILE A 97 -10.28 0.15 -10.42
N TYR A 98 -9.43 0.67 -9.52
CA TYR A 98 -9.75 1.84 -8.71
C TYR A 98 -10.14 3.06 -9.58
N VAL A 99 -9.35 3.31 -10.62
CA VAL A 99 -9.53 4.44 -11.53
C VAL A 99 -10.76 4.30 -12.40
N TRP A 100 -10.96 3.10 -12.94
CA TRP A 100 -12.18 2.77 -13.67
C TRP A 100 -13.41 2.95 -12.79
N ALA A 101 -13.37 2.48 -11.54
CA ALA A 101 -14.47 2.59 -10.61
C ALA A 101 -14.81 4.05 -10.28
N ILE A 102 -13.81 4.92 -10.15
CA ILE A 102 -14.03 6.37 -10.03
C ILE A 102 -14.65 6.93 -11.31
N ALA A 103 -14.15 6.55 -12.48
CA ALA A 103 -14.64 7.05 -13.76
C ALA A 103 -16.10 6.65 -14.07
N VAL A 104 -16.60 5.54 -13.50
CA VAL A 104 -18.00 5.12 -13.59
C VAL A 104 -18.85 5.55 -12.37
N ASP A 105 -18.41 6.59 -11.64
CA ASP A 105 -19.08 7.17 -10.47
C ASP A 105 -19.31 6.19 -9.30
N ARG A 106 -18.54 5.10 -9.22
CA ARG A 106 -18.54 4.12 -8.11
C ARG A 106 -17.54 4.48 -7.01
N THR A 107 -17.26 5.77 -6.82
CA THR A 107 -16.27 6.24 -5.85
C THR A 107 -16.61 5.83 -4.41
N VAL A 108 -17.89 5.84 -4.03
CA VAL A 108 -18.36 5.44 -2.69
C VAL A 108 -18.14 3.94 -2.46
N GLU A 109 -18.52 3.10 -3.43
CA GLU A 109 -18.32 1.65 -3.38
C GLU A 109 -16.83 1.29 -3.28
N THR A 110 -15.99 2.02 -4.02
CA THR A 110 -14.54 1.86 -4.01
C THR A 110 -13.92 2.22 -2.66
N ALA A 111 -14.30 3.35 -2.07
CA ALA A 111 -13.82 3.77 -0.76
C ALA A 111 -14.24 2.79 0.35
N LEU A 112 -15.47 2.28 0.29
CA LEU A 112 -15.97 1.22 1.16
C LEU A 112 -15.14 -0.06 1.06
N GLY A 113 -14.79 -0.50 -0.15
CA GLY A 113 -13.90 -1.64 -0.37
C GLY A 113 -12.54 -1.46 0.31
N TYR A 114 -11.96 -0.25 0.28
CA TYR A 114 -10.72 0.07 0.99
C TYR A 114 -10.85 -0.02 2.52
N TYR A 115 -12.01 0.33 3.09
CA TYR A 115 -12.27 0.17 4.53
C TYR A 115 -12.50 -1.29 4.94
N ILE A 116 -13.02 -2.12 4.02
CA ILE A 116 -13.20 -3.56 4.23
C ILE A 116 -11.86 -4.31 4.17
N ASN A 117 -10.90 -3.85 3.35
CA ASN A 117 -9.64 -4.56 3.10
C ASN A 117 -8.85 -4.93 4.38
N PRO A 118 -8.63 -4.03 5.36
CA PRO A 118 -7.98 -4.40 6.62
C PRO A 118 -8.69 -5.53 7.39
N LEU A 119 -10.02 -5.56 7.38
CA LEU A 119 -10.80 -6.64 8.01
C LEU A 119 -10.56 -7.97 7.31
N VAL A 120 -10.59 -7.96 5.96
CA VAL A 120 -10.31 -9.16 5.15
C VAL A 120 -8.90 -9.67 5.40
N VAL A 121 -7.91 -8.79 5.43
CA VAL A 121 -6.51 -9.18 5.70
C VAL A 121 -6.36 -9.79 7.10
N VAL A 122 -7.01 -9.21 8.12
CA VAL A 122 -6.98 -9.78 9.49
C VAL A 122 -7.66 -11.14 9.54
N VAL A 123 -8.82 -11.30 8.88
CA VAL A 123 -9.53 -12.58 8.83
C VAL A 123 -8.72 -13.64 8.09
N VAL A 124 -8.15 -13.30 6.93
CA VAL A 124 -7.31 -14.20 6.14
C VAL A 124 -6.05 -14.58 6.92
N GLY A 125 -5.40 -13.63 7.60
CA GLY A 125 -4.25 -13.89 8.46
C GLY A 125 -4.60 -14.83 9.61
N ALA A 126 -5.69 -14.56 10.33
CA ALA A 126 -6.15 -15.42 11.43
C ALA A 126 -6.51 -16.83 10.95
N LEU A 127 -7.17 -16.98 9.80
CA LEU A 127 -7.63 -18.27 9.28
C LEU A 127 -6.53 -19.08 8.58
N LEU A 128 -5.68 -18.45 7.76
CA LEU A 128 -4.65 -19.14 6.99
C LEU A 128 -3.34 -19.31 7.76
N LEU A 129 -2.95 -18.33 8.59
CA LEU A 129 -1.70 -18.35 9.35
C LEU A 129 -1.91 -18.80 10.81
N GLY A 130 -3.17 -18.93 11.27
CA GLY A 130 -3.49 -19.37 12.62
C GLY A 130 -3.16 -18.33 13.70
N GLU A 131 -3.05 -17.06 13.34
CA GLU A 131 -2.72 -15.98 14.26
C GLU A 131 -3.83 -15.80 15.31
N ARG A 132 -3.45 -15.86 16.60
CA ARG A 132 -4.35 -15.59 17.72
C ARG A 132 -4.38 -14.10 18.00
N LEU A 133 -5.52 -13.47 17.77
CA LEU A 133 -5.73 -12.05 18.05
C LEU A 133 -5.87 -11.82 19.57
N ASP A 134 -5.13 -10.85 20.10
CA ASP A 134 -5.30 -10.40 21.49
C ASP A 134 -6.61 -9.60 21.66
N ARG A 135 -7.10 -9.44 22.89
CA ARG A 135 -8.37 -8.79 23.21
C ARG A 135 -8.48 -7.37 22.64
N LEU A 136 -7.38 -6.62 22.64
CA LEU A 136 -7.33 -5.27 22.05
C LEU A 136 -7.47 -5.30 20.52
N GLN A 137 -6.88 -6.30 19.85
CA GLN A 137 -7.01 -6.47 18.40
C GLN A 137 -8.44 -6.89 18.03
N ILE A 138 -9.08 -7.76 18.82
CA ILE A 138 -10.48 -8.14 18.64
C ILE A 138 -11.39 -6.91 18.77
N ALA A 139 -11.16 -6.06 19.78
CA ALA A 139 -11.91 -4.82 19.94
C ALA A 139 -11.72 -3.86 18.75
N ALA A 140 -10.49 -3.72 18.24
CA ALA A 140 -10.21 -2.91 17.05
C ALA A 140 -10.91 -3.45 15.79
N VAL A 141 -10.90 -4.77 15.59
CA VAL A 141 -11.60 -5.43 14.48
C VAL A 141 -13.12 -5.23 14.59
N ALA A 142 -13.69 -5.37 15.79
CA ALA A 142 -15.12 -5.13 16.01
C ALA A 142 -15.51 -3.68 15.71
N LEU A 143 -14.72 -2.71 16.15
CA LEU A 143 -14.93 -1.29 15.83
C LEU A 143 -14.87 -1.02 14.32
N ALA A 144 -13.88 -1.59 13.62
CA ALA A 144 -13.77 -1.47 12.17
C ALA A 144 -14.95 -2.12 11.45
N ALA A 145 -15.45 -3.28 11.91
CA ALA A 145 -16.63 -3.93 11.36
C ALA A 145 -17.91 -3.11 11.55
N ILE A 146 -18.08 -2.47 12.70
CA ILE A 146 -19.19 -1.53 12.95
C ILE A 146 -19.11 -0.35 11.98
N ALA A 147 -17.93 0.27 11.84
CA ALA A 147 -17.75 1.41 10.94
C ALA A 147 -18.11 1.06 9.49
N VAL A 148 -17.60 -0.08 8.99
CA VAL A 148 -17.95 -0.61 7.65
C VAL A 148 -19.45 -0.85 7.50
N THR A 149 -20.10 -1.40 8.52
CA THR A 149 -21.55 -1.66 8.52
C THR A 149 -22.34 -0.35 8.40
N VAL A 150 -21.99 0.67 9.18
CA VAL A 150 -22.62 1.99 9.12
C VAL A 150 -22.45 2.61 7.74
N LEU A 151 -21.22 2.64 7.22
CA LEU A 151 -20.93 3.18 5.89
C LEU A 151 -21.67 2.40 4.78
N THR A 152 -21.83 1.09 4.91
CA THR A 152 -22.55 0.25 3.94
C THR A 152 -24.06 0.55 3.96
N ILE A 153 -24.63 0.74 5.15
CA ILE A 153 -26.04 1.12 5.31
C ILE A 153 -26.30 2.52 4.72
N GLU A 154 -25.43 3.50 5.00
CA GLU A 154 -25.53 4.85 4.41
C GLU A 154 -25.39 4.85 2.88
N ALA A 155 -24.51 4.00 2.33
CA ALA A 155 -24.33 3.90 0.88
C ALA A 155 -25.54 3.24 0.18
N GLY A 156 -26.44 2.56 0.90
CA GLY A 156 -27.67 1.98 0.39
C GLY A 156 -27.50 0.81 -0.60
N LYS A 157 -26.26 0.37 -0.86
CA LYS A 157 -25.91 -0.75 -1.75
C LYS A 157 -24.69 -1.48 -1.19
N LEU A 158 -24.62 -2.79 -1.41
CA LEU A 158 -23.42 -3.56 -1.10
C LEU A 158 -22.26 -3.05 -1.97
N PRO A 159 -21.10 -2.68 -1.40
CA PRO A 159 -19.96 -2.23 -2.19
C PRO A 159 -19.39 -3.42 -2.97
N TRP A 160 -19.59 -3.43 -4.29
CA TRP A 160 -19.00 -4.42 -5.18
C TRP A 160 -18.24 -3.71 -6.30
N VAL A 161 -16.93 -3.88 -6.32
CA VAL A 161 -16.03 -3.42 -7.38
C VAL A 161 -14.95 -4.48 -7.55
#